data_AF-U5D0T6-F1
#
_entry.id   AF-U5D0T6-F1
#
_cell.length_a   1.000
_cell.length_b   1.000
_cell.length_c   1.000
_cell.angle_alpha   90.00
_cell.angle_beta   90.00
_cell.angle_gamma   90.00
#
_symmetry.space_group_name_H-M   'P 1'
#
loop_
_entity.id
_entity.type
_entity.pdbx_description
1 polymer ?
#
loop_
_entity_poly.entity_id
_entity_poly.type
_entity_poly.pdbx_seq_one_letter_code
_entity_poly.pdbx_strand_id
1 'polypeptide(L)' 'IYSDAEECPGVTHEDLGTLISLTQEEDGGPKWHLMMDRSTPILTYQAWLRDPE' A
#
# COMPACT_ATOMS: atom_id res chain seq x y z
N ILE A 1 24.20 -28.96 20.83
CA ILE A 1 24.03 -27.57 21.29
C ILE A 1 23.61 -26.82 20.03
N TYR A 2 22.30 -26.64 19.82
CA TYR A 2 21.81 -25.89 18.66
C TYR A 2 22.06 -24.42 18.95
N SER A 3 23.06 -23.85 18.31
CA SER A 3 23.32 -22.42 18.35
C SER A 3 23.72 -21.97 16.95
N ASP A 4 22.82 -22.21 16.00
CA ASP A 4 22.62 -21.32 14.86
C ASP A 4 21.35 -20.54 15.19
N ALA A 5 21.48 -19.56 16.08
CA ALA A 5 20.53 -18.46 16.08
C ALA A 5 20.84 -17.72 14.78
N GLU A 6 20.16 -18.12 13.71
CA GLU A 6 20.10 -17.39 12.46
C GLU A 6 19.78 -15.95 12.85
N GLU A 7 20.79 -15.10 12.72
CA GLU A 7 20.75 -13.71 13.13
C GLU A 7 19.74 -13.06 12.18
N CYS A 8 18.46 -12.99 12.58
CA CYS A 8 17.42 -12.32 11.81
C CYS A 8 17.91 -10.89 11.58
N PRO A 9 18.36 -10.53 10.36
CA PRO A 9 18.87 -9.20 10.12
C PRO A 9 17.67 -8.28 10.30
N GLY A 10 17.71 -7.45 11.35
CA GLY A 10 16.65 -6.50 11.62
C GLY A 10 16.57 -5.50 10.48
N VAL A 11 15.35 -5.10 10.13
CA VAL A 11 15.11 -4.03 9.16
C VAL A 11 15.81 -2.76 9.67
N THR A 12 16.75 -2.25 8.89
CA THR A 12 17.51 -1.03 9.21
C THR A 12 16.74 0.22 8.79
N HIS A 13 17.19 1.38 9.23
CA HIS A 13 16.60 2.65 8.81
C HIS A 13 16.74 2.89 7.29
N GLU A 14 17.82 2.38 6.69
CA GLU A 14 18.07 2.44 5.25
C GLU A 14 17.06 1.58 4.46
N ASP A 15 16.73 0.40 4.98
CA ASP A 15 15.71 -0.48 4.39
C ASP A 15 14.32 0.20 4.42
N LEU A 16 13.99 0.89 5.52
CA LEU A 16 12.75 1.67 5.62
C LEU A 16 12.74 2.85 4.63
N GLY A 17 13.86 3.55 4.47
CA GLY A 17 13.99 4.63 3.48
C GLY A 17 13.76 4.13 2.05
N THR A 18 14.29 2.94 1.73
CA THR A 18 14.10 2.27 0.44
C THR A 18 12.63 1.91 0.21
N LEU A 19 11.96 1.31 1.20
CA LEU A 19 10.53 0.98 1.13
C LEU A 19 9.66 2.22 0.96
N ILE A 20 9.97 3.31 1.65
CA ILE A 20 9.25 4.58 1.51
C ILE A 20 9.42 5.13 0.10
N SER A 21 10.62 5.09 -0.48
CA SER A 21 10.83 5.55 -1.86
C SER A 21 10.01 4.76 -2.89
N LEU A 22 9.88 3.44 -2.70
CA LEU A 22 9.09 2.56 -3.57
C LEU A 22 7.58 2.77 -3.42
N THR A 23 7.12 3.28 -2.28
CA THR A 23 5.69 3.52 -2.01
C THR A 23 5.25 4.95 -2.30
N GLN A 24 6.20 5.87 -2.50
CA GLN A 24 5.93 7.24 -2.93
C GLN A 24 5.62 7.35 -4.43
N GLU A 25 5.88 6.30 -5.21
CA GLU A 25 5.45 6.24 -6.60
C GLU A 25 3.92 6.06 -6.66
N GLU A 26 3.25 6.92 -7.42
CA GLU A 26 1.87 6.65 -7.84
C GLU A 26 1.88 5.32 -8.62
N ASP A 27 0.76 4.57 -8.61
CA ASP A 27 0.71 3.22 -9.21
C ASP A 27 0.99 3.17 -10.73
N GLY A 28 1.29 4.32 -11.34
CA GLY A 28 1.66 4.51 -12.73
C GLY A 28 0.49 4.37 -13.70
N GLY A 29 -0.66 3.89 -13.22
CA GLY A 29 -1.84 3.67 -14.03
C GLY A 29 -2.79 4.86 -14.06
N PRO A 30 -3.87 4.74 -14.85
CA PRO A 30 -4.77 5.85 -15.11
C PRO A 30 -5.45 6.35 -13.83
N LYS A 31 -5.80 7.64 -13.85
CA LYS A 31 -6.41 8.30 -12.69
C LYS A 31 -7.67 7.56 -12.22
N TRP A 32 -7.81 7.44 -10.91
CA TRP A 32 -9.04 6.97 -10.29
C TRP A 32 -10.09 8.08 -10.27
N HIS A 33 -11.30 7.75 -10.69
CA HIS A 33 -12.48 8.60 -10.61
C HIS A 33 -13.44 8.05 -9.56
N LEU A 34 -13.90 8.91 -8.65
CA LEU A 34 -14.94 8.54 -7.71
C LEU A 34 -16.26 8.38 -8.48
N MET A 35 -16.71 7.13 -8.65
CA MET A 35 -17.98 6.83 -9.33
C MET A 35 -19.17 6.93 -8.39
N MET A 36 -18.98 6.54 -7.14
CA MET A 36 -20.06 6.44 -6.18
C MET A 36 -19.56 6.79 -4.79
N ASP A 37 -20.33 7.63 -4.12
CA ASP A 37 -20.19 7.91 -2.70
C ASP A 37 -21.60 7.82 -2.10
N ARG A 38 -21.82 6.80 -1.27
CA ARG A 38 -23.12 6.57 -0.63
C ARG A 38 -22.96 6.24 0.82
N SER A 39 -23.89 6.77 1.61
CA SER A 39 -24.08 6.38 2.99
C SER A 39 -25.46 5.76 3.18
N THR A 40 -25.47 4.58 3.79
CA THR A 40 -26.64 3.97 4.41
C THR A 40 -26.57 4.21 5.93
N PRO A 41 -27.63 3.95 6.70
CA PRO A 41 -27.59 4.14 8.15
C PRO A 41 -26.54 3.30 8.90
N ILE A 42 -26.03 2.23 8.28
CA ILE A 42 -25.09 1.29 8.90
C ILE A 42 -23.73 1.22 8.20
N LEU A 43 -23.62 1.76 6.99
CA LEU A 43 -22.43 1.65 6.16
C LEU A 43 -22.30 2.84 5.22
N THR A 44 -21.12 3.43 5.20
CA THR A 44 -20.67 4.34 4.15
C THR A 44 -19.75 3.57 3.21
N TYR A 45 -19.97 3.67 1.91
CA TYR A 45 -19.11 3.05 0.91
C TYR A 45 -18.85 3.98 -0.26
N GLN A 46 -17.65 3.85 -0.81
CA GLN A 46 -17.19 4.54 -2.00
C GLN A 46 -16.79 3.51 -3.05
N ALA A 47 -16.98 3.85 -4.32
CA ALA A 47 -16.52 3.05 -5.45
C ALA A 47 -15.71 3.94 -6.40
N TRP A 48 -14.53 3.46 -6.80
CA TRP A 48 -13.65 4.13 -7.74
C TRP A 48 -13.57 3.34 -9.04
N LEU A 49 -13.50 4.07 -10.15
CA LEU A 49 -13.22 3.53 -11.48
C LEU A 49 -11.86 4.00 -11.92
N ARG A 50 -11.10 3.09 -12.51
CA ARG A 50 -9.87 3.39 -13.20
C ARG A 50 -10.18 3.51 -14.69
N ASP A 51 -9.67 4.55 -15.34
CA ASP A 51 -9.78 4.63 -16.81
C ASP A 51 -9.06 3.42 -17.44
N PRO A 52 -9.59 2.84 -18.54
CA PRO A 52 -8.87 1.84 -19.30
C PRO A 52 -7.66 2.45 -20.02
N GLU A 53 -6.61 1.63 -20.23
CA GLU A 53 -5.42 1.99 -21.04
C GLU A 53 -5.73 2.10 -22.54
#